data_AF-A0A1Z9E8Z2-F1
#
_entry.id   AF-A0A1Z9E8Z2-F1
#
_cell.length_a   1.000
_cell.length_b   1.000
_cell.length_c   1.000
_cell.angle_alpha   90.00
_cell.angle_beta   90.00
_cell.angle_gamma   90.00
#
_symmetry.space_group_name_H-M   'P 1'
#
loop_
_entity.id
_entity.type
_entity.pdbx_description
1 polymer ?
#
loop_
_entity_poly.entity_id
_entity_poly.type
_entity_poly.pdbx_seq_one_letter_code
_entity_poly.pdbx_strand_id
1 'polypeptide(L)'
;MILPESFTHKPPKGFHYEIQPFKRNVLSIWLHHPDRYTYTSDPVATIWGFYNTKKCQYYAPRNCKSVGDPVDFNDTRNHTAMQLDLGPLAGILC
;
A
#
# COMPACT_ATOMS: atom_id res chain seq x y z
N MET A 1 -2.20 -15.54 0.44
CA MET A 1 -1.82 -15.32 -0.98
C MET A 1 -0.38 -14.80 -0.99
N ILE A 2 0.37 -15.04 -2.08
CA ILE A 2 1.78 -14.63 -2.19
C ILE A 2 1.86 -13.26 -2.86
N LEU A 3 2.84 -12.43 -2.48
CA LEU A 3 3.12 -11.14 -3.12
C LEU A 3 3.36 -11.34 -4.63
N PRO A 4 2.86 -10.41 -5.47
CA PRO A 4 3.26 -10.40 -6.88
C PRO A 4 4.78 -10.41 -6.97
N GLU A 5 5.35 -11.16 -7.91
CA GLU A 5 6.81 -11.20 -8.10
C GLU A 5 7.41 -9.81 -8.40
N SER A 6 6.61 -8.92 -8.99
CA SER A 6 6.97 -7.52 -9.24
C SER A 6 6.99 -6.64 -7.97
N PHE A 7 6.52 -7.15 -6.83
CA PHE A 7 6.52 -6.41 -5.57
C PHE A 7 7.87 -6.59 -4.87
N THR A 8 8.81 -5.69 -5.14
CA THR A 8 10.19 -5.78 -4.61
C THR A 8 10.44 -4.96 -3.34
N HIS A 9 9.43 -4.22 -2.86
CA HIS A 9 9.53 -3.45 -1.62
C HIS A 9 9.72 -4.37 -0.42
N LYS A 10 10.58 -3.96 0.51
CA LYS A 10 10.76 -4.63 1.79
C LYS A 10 9.93 -3.92 2.85
N PRO A 11 9.25 -4.66 3.73
CA PRO A 11 8.49 -4.02 4.78
C PRO A 11 9.43 -3.19 5.67
N PRO A 12 8.98 -2.04 6.16
CA PRO A 12 9.67 -1.27 7.18
C PRO A 12 9.96 -2.11 8.43
N LYS A 13 10.91 -1.68 9.26
CA LYS A 13 11.38 -2.44 10.43
C LYS A 13 10.21 -2.83 11.35
N GLY A 14 10.02 -4.14 11.53
CA GLY A 14 8.97 -4.72 12.40
C GLY A 14 7.61 -4.89 11.73
N PHE A 15 7.39 -4.30 10.56
CA PHE A 15 6.15 -4.46 9.82
C PHE A 15 6.18 -5.71 8.94
N HIS A 16 5.01 -6.15 8.48
CA HIS A 16 4.90 -7.16 7.43
C HIS A 16 3.75 -6.85 6.47
N TYR A 17 3.89 -7.29 5.23
CA TYR A 17 2.82 -7.17 4.24
C TYR A 17 1.85 -8.35 4.33
N GLU A 18 0.57 -8.07 4.18
CA GLU A 18 -0.48 -9.09 3.99
C GLU A 18 -1.24 -8.81 2.70
N ILE A 19 -1.69 -9.86 2.02
CA ILE A 19 -2.51 -9.74 0.82
C ILE A 19 -3.86 -10.36 1.06
N GLN A 20 -4.89 -9.59 0.72
CA GLN A 20 -6.28 -9.99 0.82
C GLN A 20 -6.98 -9.81 -0.53
N PRO A 21 -7.97 -10.66 -0.86
CA PRO A 21 -8.84 -10.43 -2.00
C PRO A 21 -9.72 -9.20 -1.74
N PHE A 22 -9.72 -8.25 -2.67
CA PHE A 22 -10.54 -7.05 -2.55
C PHE A 22 -11.79 -7.12 -3.44
N LYS A 23 -11.58 -7.32 -4.75
CA LYS A 23 -12.64 -7.48 -5.76
C LYS A 23 -12.14 -8.42 -6.85
N ARG A 24 -13.00 -8.75 -7.83
CA ARG A 24 -12.58 -9.58 -8.98
C ARG A 24 -11.33 -9.01 -9.65
N ASN A 25 -10.27 -9.81 -9.69
CA ASN A 25 -8.95 -9.47 -10.23
C ASN A 25 -8.21 -8.33 -9.51
N VAL A 26 -8.62 -7.95 -8.29
CA VAL A 26 -7.96 -6.90 -7.52
C VAL A 26 -7.64 -7.42 -6.12
N LEU A 27 -6.35 -7.35 -5.78
CA LEU A 27 -5.82 -7.67 -4.47
C LEU A 27 -5.57 -6.36 -3.70
N SER A 28 -5.84 -6.36 -2.40
CA SER A 28 -5.40 -5.32 -1.49
C SER A 28 -4.14 -5.77 -0.76
N ILE A 29 -3.14 -4.89 -0.70
CA ILE A 29 -1.89 -5.11 0.00
C ILE A 29 -1.93 -4.26 1.27
N TRP A 30 -1.85 -4.92 2.42
CA TRP A 30 -1.90 -4.34 3.74
C TRP A 30 -0.53 -4.36 4.39
N LEU A 31 -0.30 -3.41 5.28
CA LEU A 31 0.91 -3.27 6.07
C LEU A 31 0.53 -3.35 7.56
N HIS A 32 0.91 -4.44 8.21
CA HIS A 32 0.58 -4.68 9.61
C HIS A 32 1.61 -4.04 10.54
N HIS A 33 1.09 -3.36 11.55
CA HIS A 33 1.91 -2.75 12.59
C HIS A 33 2.40 -3.82 13.58
N PRO A 34 3.66 -3.76 14.05
CA PRO A 34 4.19 -4.71 15.05
C PRO A 34 3.51 -4.60 16.42
N ASP A 35 3.17 -3.37 16.80
CA ASP A 35 2.72 -3.07 18.16
C ASP A 35 1.24 -3.41 18.40
N ARG A 36 0.94 -3.71 19.67
CA ARG A 36 -0.44 -3.85 20.16
C ARG A 36 -0.89 -2.54 20.79
N TYR A 37 -2.08 -2.11 20.44
CA TYR A 37 -2.66 -0.87 20.93
C TYR A 37 -3.69 -1.14 22.02
N THR A 38 -3.73 -0.31 23.06
CA THR A 38 -4.65 -0.51 24.19
C THR A 38 -6.12 -0.30 23.82
N TYR A 39 -6.41 0.40 22.73
CA TYR A 39 -7.77 0.68 22.29
C TYR A 39 -8.43 -0.47 21.52
N THR A 40 -7.66 -1.51 21.12
CA THR A 40 -8.18 -2.62 20.32
C THR A 40 -7.44 -3.92 20.61
N SER A 41 -8.17 -5.04 20.56
CA SER A 41 -7.59 -6.38 20.60
C SER A 41 -7.16 -6.86 19.21
N ASP A 42 -7.65 -6.22 18.15
CA ASP A 42 -7.40 -6.62 16.78
C ASP A 42 -6.05 -6.09 16.27
N PRO A 43 -5.32 -6.87 15.45
CA PRO A 43 -4.12 -6.38 14.79
C PRO A 43 -4.40 -5.12 13.96
N VAL A 44 -3.57 -4.09 14.15
CA VAL A 44 -3.71 -2.84 13.40
C VAL A 44 -2.94 -2.95 12.09
N ALA A 45 -3.61 -2.61 11.00
CA ALA A 45 -3.03 -2.59 9.66
C ALA A 45 -3.43 -1.31 8.91
N THR A 46 -2.54 -0.88 8.01
CA THR A 46 -2.79 0.23 7.08
C THR A 46 -2.77 -0.31 5.66
N ILE A 47 -3.60 0.24 4.78
CA ILE A 47 -3.57 -0.13 3.36
C ILE A 47 -2.31 0.44 2.71
N TRP A 48 -1.49 -0.41 2.09
CA TRP A 48 -0.37 0.03 1.25
C TRP A 48 -0.87 0.45 -0.13
N GLY A 49 -1.71 -0.38 -0.75
CA GLY A 49 -2.25 -0.12 -2.09
C GLY A 49 -2.97 -1.33 -2.67
N PHE A 50 -3.25 -1.28 -3.97
CA PHE A 50 -3.97 -2.33 -4.68
C PHE A 50 -3.19 -2.84 -5.89
N TYR A 51 -3.41 -4.09 -6.24
CA TYR A 51 -2.82 -4.72 -7.42
C TYR A 51 -3.89 -5.41 -8.25
N ASN A 52 -3.97 -5.05 -9.54
CA ASN A 52 -4.85 -5.73 -10.48
C ASN A 52 -4.12 -6.90 -11.12
N THR A 53 -4.55 -8.13 -10.83
CA THR A 53 -3.89 -9.36 -11.31
C THR A 53 -4.08 -9.61 -12.81
N LYS A 54 -5.13 -9.06 -13.42
CA LYS A 54 -5.38 -9.18 -14.86
C LYS A 54 -4.55 -8.18 -15.67
N LYS A 55 -4.42 -6.95 -15.16
CA LYS A 55 -3.66 -5.87 -15.81
C LYS A 55 -2.19 -5.83 -15.40
N CYS A 56 -1.81 -6.59 -14.38
CA CYS A 56 -0.49 -6.56 -13.76
C CYS A 56 -0.05 -5.14 -13.37
N GLN A 57 -0.96 -4.38 -12.75
CA GLN A 57 -0.78 -2.95 -12.49
C GLN A 57 -1.09 -2.59 -11.03
N TYR A 58 -0.29 -1.68 -10.48
CA TYR A 58 -0.47 -1.13 -9.14
C TYR A 58 -1.34 0.13 -9.15
N TYR A 59 -2.08 0.33 -8.07
CA TYR A 59 -2.95 1.48 -7.88
C TYR A 59 -2.76 2.06 -6.48
N ALA A 60 -2.71 3.39 -6.42
CA ALA A 60 -2.73 4.12 -5.16
C ALA A 60 -4.06 3.88 -4.43
N PRO A 61 -4.07 3.73 -3.11
CA PRO A 61 -5.29 3.68 -2.36
C PRO A 61 -5.88 5.08 -2.19
N ARG A 62 -7.18 5.26 -2.46
CA ARG A 62 -7.90 6.46 -2.00
C ARG A 62 -8.29 6.32 -0.54
N ASN A 63 -8.69 5.11 -0.15
CA ASN A 63 -8.81 4.61 1.22
C ASN A 63 -8.82 3.07 1.18
N CYS A 64 -8.98 2.41 2.33
CA CYS A 64 -9.03 0.94 2.38
C CYS A 64 -10.24 0.30 1.66
N LYS A 65 -11.25 1.09 1.29
CA LYS A 65 -12.48 0.65 0.61
C LYS A 65 -12.54 1.05 -0.86
N SER A 66 -11.58 1.83 -1.36
CA SER A 66 -11.62 2.37 -2.72
C SER A 66 -10.24 2.49 -3.35
N VAL A 67 -10.16 1.98 -4.57
CA VAL A 67 -8.97 2.02 -5.42
C VAL A 67 -8.91 3.41 -6.07
N GLY A 68 -7.74 4.04 -6.02
CA GLY A 68 -7.45 5.30 -6.68
C GLY A 68 -6.81 5.09 -8.05
N ASP A 69 -5.92 6.00 -8.42
CA ASP A 69 -5.29 6.04 -9.73
C ASP A 69 -4.16 5.02 -9.88
N PRO A 70 -3.90 4.55 -11.12
CA PRO A 70 -2.74 3.71 -11.40
C PRO A 70 -1.43 4.43 -11.08
N VAL A 71 -0.45 3.69 -10.59
CA VAL A 71 0.89 4.21 -10.25
C VAL A 71 1.97 3.32 -10.82
N ASP A 72 3.13 3.92 -11.14
CA ASP A 72 4.36 3.15 -11.34
C ASP A 72 4.85 2.66 -9.97
N PHE A 73 5.24 1.39 -9.91
CA PHE A 73 5.78 0.79 -8.70
C PHE A 73 7.05 1.50 -8.23
N ASN A 74 7.90 1.98 -9.15
CA ASN A 74 9.15 2.66 -8.81
C ASN A 74 8.94 4.00 -8.09
N ASP A 75 7.77 4.62 -8.28
CA ASP A 75 7.40 5.86 -7.60
C ASP A 75 6.67 5.62 -6.27
N THR A 76 6.57 4.35 -5.84
CA THR A 76 5.96 3.98 -4.55
C THR A 76 7.02 3.74 -3.46
N ARG A 77 6.58 3.64 -2.21
CA ARG A 77 7.46 3.47 -1.05
C ARG A 77 7.07 2.23 -0.27
N ASN A 78 7.97 1.78 0.60
CA ASN A 78 7.73 0.66 1.50
C ASN A 78 6.43 0.83 2.33
N HIS A 79 6.08 2.06 2.70
CA HIS A 79 4.89 2.33 3.52
C HIS A 79 3.59 2.50 2.73
N THR A 80 3.63 2.96 1.48
CA THR A 80 2.40 3.28 0.72
C THR A 80 2.66 3.36 -0.79
N ALA A 81 1.62 3.06 -1.57
CA ALA A 81 1.56 3.30 -3.01
C ALA A 81 1.10 4.72 -3.38
N MET A 82 0.72 5.55 -2.39
CA MET A 82 0.34 6.94 -2.62
C MET A 82 1.54 7.77 -3.08
N GLN A 83 1.31 8.58 -4.11
CA GLN A 83 2.28 9.52 -4.66
C GLN A 83 2.39 10.76 -3.78
N LEU A 84 3.57 11.40 -3.78
CA LEU A 84 3.80 12.62 -2.99
C LEU A 84 3.25 13.82 -3.75
N ASP A 85 2.22 14.45 -3.21
CA ASP A 85 1.78 15.77 -3.66
C ASP A 85 2.41 16.84 -2.76
N LEU A 86 3.47 17.48 -3.26
CA LEU A 86 4.19 18.53 -2.53
C LEU A 86 3.49 19.89 -2.62
N GLY A 87 2.55 20.07 -3.55
CA GLY A 87 1.84 21.34 -3.76
C GLY A 87 2.77 22.58 -3.67
N PRO A 88 2.40 23.62 -2.90
CA PRO A 88 3.22 24.82 -2.70
C PRO A 88 4.58 24.58 -2.02
N LEU A 89 4.78 23.45 -1.33
CA LEU A 89 6.03 23.12 -0.63
C LEU A 89 7.12 22.61 -1.57
N ALA A 90 6.77 22.27 -2.82
CA ALA A 90 7.74 21.81 -3.81
C ALA A 90 8.87 22.81 -4.03
N GLY A 91 8.57 24.12 -4.03
CA GLY A 91 9.56 25.17 -4.22
C GLY A 91 10.53 25.41 -3.06
N ILE A 92 10.35 24.74 -1.91
CA ILE A 92 11.20 24.89 -0.71
C ILE A 92 12.15 23.68 -0.55
N LEU A 93 11.78 22.51 -1.09
CA LEU A 93 12.50 21.25 -0.89
C LEU A 93 13.32 20.80 -2.13
N CYS A 94 13.24 21.55 -3.24
CA CYS A 94 13.98 21.32 -4.49
C CYS A 94 15.04 22.39 -4.71
#